data_AF-A0A2V8I6C5-F1
#
_entry.id   AF-A0A2V8I6C5-F1
#
_cell.length_a   1.000
_cell.length_b   1.000
_cell.length_c   1.000
_cell.angle_alpha   90.00
_cell.angle_beta   90.00
_cell.angle_gamma   90.00
#
_symmetry.space_group_name_H-M   'P 1'
#
loop_
_entity.id
_entity.type
_entity.pdbx_description
1 polymer ?
#
loop_
_entity_poly.entity_id
_entity_poly.type
_entity_poly.pdbx_seq_one_letter_code
_entity_poly.pdbx_strand_id
1 'polypeptide(L)'
;MTNIVDHELTHYFLGRALAVRPAWLNEGLSEYFAAAEVRDDTIWLGGLSADRMQLLRTASLIPLKTFFTIDTTSSYYNESAKANVFYVQAWAFVHYLMHGEYASRFKSYIDALATGDANLLEYLGVSERDLESAFSTYVKVSLPRQANRCKSLR
;
A
#
# COMPACT_ATOMS: atom_id res chain seq x y z
N MET A 1 -6.50 -1.68 13.65
CA MET A 1 -6.95 -0.33 13.22
C MET A 1 -5.72 0.55 13.13
N THR A 2 -5.47 1.14 11.97
CA THR A 2 -4.42 2.13 11.74
C THR A 2 -4.70 3.41 12.53
N ASN A 3 -3.67 4.20 12.81
CA ASN A 3 -3.84 5.51 13.43
C ASN A 3 -4.50 6.45 12.42
N ILE A 4 -5.75 6.85 12.68
CA ILE A 4 -6.54 7.72 11.80
C ILE A 4 -5.87 9.08 11.62
N VAL A 5 -5.18 9.59 12.64
CA VAL A 5 -4.51 10.91 12.56
C VAL A 5 -3.37 10.87 11.54
N ASP A 6 -2.56 9.80 11.53
CA ASP A 6 -1.43 9.66 10.61
C ASP A 6 -1.90 9.43 9.17
N HIS A 7 -3.02 8.73 9.00
CA HIS A 7 -3.68 8.51 7.71
C HIS A 7 -4.14 9.84 7.08
N GLU A 8 -4.91 10.66 7.82
CA GLU A 8 -5.39 11.96 7.34
C GLU A 8 -4.25 12.98 7.12
N LEU A 9 -3.24 12.94 8.00
CA LEU A 9 -2.05 13.78 7.85
C LEU A 9 -1.28 13.43 6.56
N THR A 10 -1.20 12.16 6.21
CA THR A 10 -0.58 11.72 4.96
C THR A 10 -1.34 12.26 3.76
N HIS A 11 -2.67 12.17 3.74
CA HIS A 11 -3.48 12.77 2.66
C HIS A 11 -3.24 14.27 2.49
N TYR A 12 -3.14 15.00 3.60
CA TYR A 12 -2.86 16.43 3.58
C TYR A 12 -1.51 16.75 2.94
N PHE A 13 -0.44 16.02 3.28
CA PHE A 13 0.87 16.22 2.67
C PHE A 13 0.90 15.81 1.21
N LEU A 14 0.32 14.65 0.87
CA LEU A 14 0.25 14.19 -0.52
C LEU A 14 -0.53 15.16 -1.41
N GLY A 15 -1.61 15.76 -0.90
CA GLY A 15 -2.38 16.77 -1.63
C GLY A 15 -1.65 18.06 -1.94
N ARG A 16 -0.50 18.29 -1.30
CA ARG A 16 0.39 19.42 -1.58
C ARG A 16 1.60 19.02 -2.41
N ALA A 17 2.04 17.78 -2.28
CA ALA A 17 3.25 17.27 -2.92
C ALA A 17 3.00 16.77 -4.34
N LEU A 18 1.81 16.19 -4.62
CA LEU A 18 1.52 15.52 -5.88
C LEU A 18 0.45 16.26 -6.68
N ALA A 19 0.74 16.52 -7.96
CA ALA A 19 -0.21 17.11 -8.89
C ALA A 19 -1.29 16.10 -9.30
N VAL A 20 -0.89 14.84 -9.52
CA VAL A 20 -1.79 13.72 -9.82
C VAL A 20 -1.70 12.68 -8.70
N ARG A 21 -2.86 12.22 -8.23
CA ARG A 21 -2.97 11.28 -7.09
C ARG A 21 -3.91 10.14 -7.43
N PRO A 22 -3.39 9.05 -8.02
CA PRO A 22 -4.17 7.82 -8.19
C PRO A 22 -4.69 7.36 -6.82
N ALA A 23 -5.96 6.93 -6.74
CA ALA A 23 -6.58 6.59 -5.46
C ALA A 23 -5.78 5.50 -4.71
N TRP A 24 -5.33 4.46 -5.43
CA TRP A 24 -4.52 3.40 -4.85
C TRP A 24 -3.23 3.91 -4.19
N LEU A 25 -2.58 4.93 -4.77
CA LEU A 25 -1.33 5.46 -4.26
C LEU A 25 -1.59 6.33 -3.03
N ASN A 26 -2.60 7.19 -3.12
CA ASN A 26 -3.02 8.07 -2.04
C ASN A 26 -3.39 7.25 -0.79
N GLU A 27 -4.27 6.26 -0.95
CA GLU A 27 -4.68 5.37 0.15
C GLU A 27 -3.54 4.47 0.63
N GLY A 28 -2.78 3.91 -0.31
CA GLY A 28 -1.70 2.99 0.01
C GLY A 28 -0.59 3.66 0.83
N LEU A 29 -0.21 4.89 0.48
CA LEU A 29 0.77 5.67 1.25
C LEU A 29 0.22 6.07 2.62
N SER A 30 -1.05 6.50 2.71
CA SER A 30 -1.68 6.82 4.00
C SER A 30 -1.70 5.62 4.94
N GLU A 31 -2.09 4.46 4.45
CA GLU A 31 -2.06 3.21 5.23
C GLU A 31 -0.63 2.75 5.54
N TYR A 32 0.33 2.97 4.64
CA TYR A 32 1.73 2.61 4.82
C TYR A 32 2.40 3.44 5.92
N PHE A 33 2.24 4.77 5.90
CA PHE A 33 2.80 5.64 6.94
C PHE A 33 2.05 5.51 8.26
N ALA A 34 0.73 5.33 8.26
CA ALA A 34 -0.03 5.06 9.48
C ALA A 34 0.30 3.70 10.12
N ALA A 35 0.95 2.79 9.39
CA ALA A 35 1.47 1.53 9.89
C ALA A 35 2.95 1.61 10.33
N ALA A 36 3.54 2.81 10.42
CA ALA A 36 4.87 2.98 10.95
C ALA A 36 4.92 2.59 12.43
N GLU A 37 5.90 1.77 12.81
CA GLU A 37 6.16 1.41 14.20
C GLU A 37 7.48 2.01 14.64
N VAL A 38 7.46 2.82 15.69
CA VAL A 38 8.67 3.28 16.38
C VAL A 38 8.89 2.38 17.59
N ARG A 39 10.04 1.71 17.64
CA ARG A 39 10.46 0.92 18.82
C ARG A 39 11.92 1.20 19.11
N ASP A 40 12.19 1.55 20.36
CA ASP A 40 13.51 2.02 20.80
C ASP A 40 14.01 3.14 19.87
N ASP A 41 15.21 2.99 19.32
CA ASP A 41 15.82 3.94 18.37
C ASP A 41 15.61 3.56 16.89
N THR A 42 14.67 2.63 16.60
CA THR A 42 14.42 2.16 15.23
C THR A 42 12.99 2.46 14.78
N ILE A 43 12.88 3.06 13.59
CA ILE A 43 11.60 3.28 12.90
C ILE A 43 11.42 2.21 11.82
N TRP A 44 10.31 1.49 11.89
CA TRP A 44 9.90 0.51 10.89
C TRP A 44 8.72 1.07 10.11
N LEU A 45 8.95 1.42 8.85
CA LEU A 45 7.89 2.00 8.01
C LEU A 45 7.05 0.91 7.35
N GLY A 46 5.72 1.01 7.50
CA GLY A 46 4.75 0.14 6.83
C GLY A 46 4.60 -1.26 7.42
N GLY A 47 4.76 -1.46 8.73
CA GLY A 47 4.78 -2.79 9.35
C GLY A 47 3.70 -3.77 8.83
N LEU A 48 4.13 -4.98 8.40
CA LEU A 48 3.24 -6.01 7.87
C LEU A 48 2.32 -6.62 8.94
N SER A 49 1.09 -6.11 9.02
CA SER A 49 0.04 -6.61 9.92
C SER A 49 -0.40 -8.03 9.53
N ALA A 50 -0.41 -8.94 10.51
CA ALA A 50 -0.81 -10.33 10.31
C ALA A 50 -2.25 -10.47 9.81
N ASP A 51 -3.20 -9.73 10.42
CA ASP A 51 -4.61 -9.79 10.05
C ASP A 51 -4.85 -9.27 8.63
N ARG A 52 -4.15 -8.19 8.24
CA ARG A 52 -4.23 -7.61 6.89
C ARG A 52 -3.67 -8.57 5.84
N MET A 53 -2.50 -9.15 6.10
CA MET A 53 -1.91 -10.15 5.20
C MET A 53 -2.77 -11.40 5.11
N GLN A 54 -3.39 -11.83 6.22
CA GLN A 54 -4.34 -12.94 6.22
C GLN A 54 -5.56 -12.62 5.36
N LEU A 55 -6.14 -11.42 5.50
CA LEU A 55 -7.25 -10.97 4.66
C LEU A 55 -6.91 -11.08 3.18
N LEU A 56 -5.76 -10.55 2.74
CA LEU A 56 -5.35 -10.59 1.33
C LEU A 56 -5.10 -12.00 0.79
N ARG A 57 -4.76 -12.96 1.66
CA ARG A 57 -4.58 -14.37 1.27
C ARG A 57 -5.89 -15.11 1.14
N THR A 58 -6.90 -14.74 1.92
CA THR A 58 -8.20 -15.40 1.93
C THR A 58 -9.21 -14.72 1.02
N ALA A 59 -9.08 -13.42 0.80
CA ALA A 59 -9.87 -12.66 -0.15
C ALA A 59 -9.29 -12.81 -1.56
N SER A 60 -10.12 -12.65 -2.58
CA SER A 60 -9.62 -12.47 -3.95
C SER A 60 -8.99 -11.08 -4.06
N LEU A 61 -7.70 -11.04 -4.44
CA LEU A 61 -7.06 -9.79 -4.81
C LEU A 61 -7.79 -9.15 -5.99
N ILE A 62 -7.85 -7.82 -5.97
CA ILE A 62 -8.35 -7.02 -7.07
C ILE A 62 -7.32 -7.11 -8.20
N PRO A 63 -7.70 -7.52 -9.43
CA PRO A 63 -6.78 -7.52 -10.56
C PRO A 63 -6.20 -6.11 -10.78
N LEU A 64 -4.90 -5.99 -11.07
CA LEU A 64 -4.21 -4.70 -11.21
C LEU A 64 -4.86 -3.81 -12.26
N LYS A 65 -5.32 -4.41 -13.36
CA LYS A 65 -6.11 -3.72 -14.39
C LYS A 65 -7.31 -2.96 -13.82
N THR A 66 -8.05 -3.59 -12.91
CA THR A 66 -9.21 -2.97 -12.25
C THR A 66 -8.75 -2.03 -11.15
N PHE A 67 -7.78 -2.46 -10.36
CA PHE A 67 -7.23 -1.73 -9.21
C PHE A 67 -6.75 -0.33 -9.57
N PHE A 68 -6.04 -0.18 -10.71
CA PHE A 68 -5.57 1.13 -11.18
C PHE A 68 -6.67 2.05 -11.70
N THR A 69 -7.88 1.54 -11.96
CA THR A 69 -9.03 2.33 -12.42
C THR A 69 -9.99 2.74 -11.31
N ILE A 70 -9.77 2.27 -10.07
CA ILE A 70 -10.63 2.63 -8.93
C ILE A 70 -10.35 4.09 -8.56
N ASP A 71 -11.42 4.87 -8.46
CA ASP A 71 -11.43 6.24 -7.94
C ASP A 71 -12.56 6.41 -6.93
N THR A 72 -12.67 7.61 -6.33
CA THR A 72 -13.68 7.95 -5.31
C THR A 72 -15.13 7.88 -5.80
N THR A 73 -15.37 7.71 -7.11
CA THR A 73 -16.70 7.55 -7.70
C THR A 73 -17.04 6.09 -8.02
N SER A 74 -16.07 5.20 -7.88
CA SER A 74 -16.22 3.78 -8.17
C SER A 74 -17.23 3.12 -7.23
N SER A 75 -18.05 2.22 -7.78
CA SER A 75 -18.99 1.40 -7.01
C SER A 75 -18.29 0.49 -5.98
N TYR A 76 -16.97 0.35 -6.06
CA TYR A 76 -16.14 -0.35 -5.07
C TYR A 76 -16.34 0.16 -3.64
N TYR A 77 -16.67 1.44 -3.48
CA TYR A 77 -16.90 2.08 -2.18
C TYR A 77 -18.28 1.75 -1.58
N ASN A 78 -19.25 1.31 -2.39
CA ASN A 78 -20.61 1.02 -1.92
C ASN A 78 -20.73 -0.32 -1.19
N GLU A 79 -19.72 -1.20 -1.32
CA GLU A 79 -19.65 -2.48 -0.64
C GLU A 79 -18.48 -2.45 0.37
N SER A 80 -18.80 -2.33 1.67
CA SER A 80 -17.81 -2.15 2.74
C SER A 80 -16.71 -3.21 2.75
N ALA A 81 -17.03 -4.46 2.40
CA ALA A 81 -16.06 -5.54 2.29
C ALA A 81 -15.08 -5.35 1.11
N LYS A 82 -15.57 -4.88 -0.04
CA LYS A 82 -14.74 -4.59 -1.22
C LYS A 82 -13.86 -3.37 -0.99
N ALA A 83 -14.42 -2.32 -0.38
CA ALA A 83 -13.66 -1.15 0.05
C ALA A 83 -12.51 -1.55 0.99
N ASN A 84 -12.77 -2.41 1.98
CA ASN A 84 -11.72 -2.89 2.89
C ASN A 84 -10.60 -3.64 2.14
N VAL A 85 -10.93 -4.53 1.19
CA VAL A 85 -9.91 -5.23 0.39
C VAL A 85 -9.09 -4.23 -0.44
N PHE A 86 -9.71 -3.21 -1.01
CA PHE A 86 -9.01 -2.16 -1.76
C PHE A 86 -7.95 -1.44 -0.91
N TYR A 87 -8.32 -0.94 0.27
CA TYR A 87 -7.38 -0.24 1.16
C TYR A 87 -6.23 -1.14 1.60
N VAL A 88 -6.53 -2.38 1.98
CA VAL A 88 -5.50 -3.32 2.43
C VAL A 88 -4.59 -3.75 1.27
N GLN A 89 -5.13 -3.91 0.06
CA GLN A 89 -4.31 -4.20 -1.12
C GLN A 89 -3.43 -3.01 -1.51
N ALA A 90 -3.95 -1.78 -1.44
CA ALA A 90 -3.20 -0.56 -1.71
C ALA A 90 -2.00 -0.40 -0.76
N TRP A 91 -2.23 -0.62 0.53
CA TRP A 91 -1.17 -0.68 1.54
C TRP A 91 -0.08 -1.71 1.19
N ALA A 92 -0.47 -2.95 0.91
CA ALA A 92 0.48 -4.01 0.60
C ALA A 92 1.22 -3.77 -0.72
N PHE A 93 0.56 -3.16 -1.71
CA PHE A 93 1.15 -2.84 -3.00
C PHE A 93 2.19 -1.72 -2.89
N VAL A 94 1.92 -0.66 -2.13
CA VAL A 94 2.90 0.38 -1.80
C VAL A 94 4.09 -0.22 -1.04
N HIS A 95 3.84 -1.08 -0.04
CA HIS A 95 4.92 -1.76 0.67
C HIS A 95 5.78 -2.59 -0.30
N TYR A 96 5.17 -3.37 -1.17
CA TYR A 96 5.86 -4.18 -2.16
C TYR A 96 6.77 -3.32 -3.05
N LEU A 97 6.27 -2.20 -3.55
CA LEU A 97 7.03 -1.29 -4.39
C LEU A 97 8.17 -0.58 -3.64
N MET A 98 7.95 -0.21 -2.36
CA MET A 98 8.94 0.50 -1.54
C MET A 98 10.07 -0.39 -1.02
N HIS A 99 9.83 -1.71 -0.86
CA HIS A 99 10.79 -2.64 -0.23
C HIS A 99 11.34 -3.71 -1.19
N GLY A 100 10.86 -3.75 -2.43
CA GLY A 100 11.29 -4.70 -3.45
C GLY A 100 12.31 -4.13 -4.43
N GLU A 101 12.51 -4.85 -5.54
CA GLU A 101 13.39 -4.48 -6.66
C GLU A 101 12.98 -3.18 -7.39
N TYR A 102 11.78 -2.69 -7.10
CA TYR A 102 11.20 -1.50 -7.71
C TYR A 102 11.43 -0.22 -6.91
N ALA A 103 11.99 -0.28 -5.70
CA ALA A 103 12.04 0.85 -4.77
C ALA A 103 12.60 2.15 -5.38
N SER A 104 13.75 2.07 -6.07
CA SER A 104 14.36 3.23 -6.71
C SER A 104 13.50 3.81 -7.84
N ARG A 105 12.95 2.95 -8.69
CA ARG A 105 12.07 3.32 -9.82
C ARG A 105 10.74 3.88 -9.33
N PHE A 106 10.19 3.30 -8.26
CA PHE A 106 8.95 3.76 -7.64
C PHE A 106 9.12 5.14 -7.01
N LYS A 107 10.29 5.42 -6.40
CA LYS A 107 10.61 6.77 -5.93
C LYS A 107 10.63 7.77 -7.08
N SER A 108 11.30 7.45 -8.19
CA SER A 108 11.30 8.31 -9.38
C SER A 108 9.90 8.54 -9.94
N TYR A 109 9.03 7.52 -9.89
CA TYR A 109 7.62 7.64 -10.27
C TYR A 109 6.86 8.63 -9.37
N ILE A 110 7.05 8.57 -8.04
CA ILE A 110 6.44 9.51 -7.10
C ILE A 110 6.94 10.93 -7.37
N ASP A 111 8.25 11.11 -7.62
CA ASP A 111 8.83 12.41 -7.94
C ASP A 111 8.24 12.98 -9.24
N ALA A 112 7.98 12.14 -10.25
CA ALA A 112 7.34 12.56 -11.49
C ALA A 112 5.89 13.03 -11.28
N LEU A 113 5.13 12.36 -10.41
CA LEU A 113 3.76 12.74 -10.05
C LEU A 113 3.64 14.12 -9.39
N ALA A 114 4.74 14.66 -8.84
CA ALA A 114 4.78 16.03 -8.34
C ALA A 114 4.65 17.07 -9.47
N THR A 115 5.01 16.70 -10.71
CA THR A 115 5.07 17.61 -11.86
C THR A 115 4.02 17.36 -12.93
N GLY A 116 3.36 16.20 -12.91
CA GLY A 116 2.36 15.84 -13.90
C GLY A 116 1.91 14.38 -13.79
N ASP A 117 1.21 13.90 -14.81
CA ASP A 117 0.84 12.49 -14.89
C ASP A 117 2.05 11.63 -15.25
N ALA A 118 2.07 10.39 -14.74
CA ALA A 118 3.15 9.44 -14.96
C ALA A 118 2.58 8.02 -15.05
N ASN A 119 3.14 7.20 -15.94
CA ASN A 119 2.76 5.80 -16.09
C ASN A 119 3.64 4.91 -15.21
N LEU A 120 3.05 4.25 -14.20
CA LEU A 120 3.79 3.38 -13.29
C LEU A 120 4.55 2.26 -14.04
N LEU A 121 3.90 1.57 -14.97
CA LEU A 121 4.47 0.41 -15.66
C LEU A 121 5.71 0.78 -16.50
N GLU A 122 5.69 1.97 -17.11
CA GLU A 122 6.85 2.51 -17.83
C GLU A 122 8.02 2.78 -16.89
N TYR A 123 7.77 3.41 -15.73
CA TYR A 123 8.81 3.68 -14.73
C TYR A 123 9.41 2.41 -14.13
N LEU A 124 8.56 1.40 -13.91
CA LEU A 124 9.01 0.11 -13.40
C LEU A 124 9.73 -0.72 -14.49
N GLY A 125 9.40 -0.50 -15.76
CA GLY A 125 9.91 -1.29 -16.89
C GLY A 125 9.37 -2.71 -16.88
N VAL A 126 8.10 -2.90 -16.51
CA VAL A 126 7.47 -4.21 -16.32
C VAL A 126 6.07 -4.24 -16.95
N SER A 127 5.65 -5.41 -17.42
CA SER A 127 4.27 -5.59 -17.89
C SER A 127 3.29 -5.65 -16.71
N GLU A 128 2.04 -5.23 -16.92
CA GLU A 128 0.98 -5.34 -15.90
C GLU A 128 0.83 -6.78 -15.38
N ARG A 129 0.90 -7.76 -16.29
CA ARG A 129 0.76 -9.19 -15.95
C ARG A 129 1.89 -9.66 -15.05
N ASP A 130 3.13 -9.30 -15.36
CA ASP A 130 4.29 -9.75 -14.59
C ASP A 130 4.30 -9.07 -13.22
N LEU A 131 3.92 -7.79 -13.15
CA LEU A 131 3.76 -7.07 -11.90
C LEU A 131 2.66 -7.69 -11.02
N GLU A 132 1.52 -8.05 -11.61
CA GLU A 132 0.42 -8.73 -10.90
C GLU A 132 0.85 -10.09 -10.35
N SER A 133 1.56 -10.89 -11.16
CA SER A 133 2.07 -12.20 -10.74
C SER A 133 3.10 -12.09 -9.60
N ALA A 134 4.03 -11.14 -9.73
CA ALA A 134 5.05 -10.89 -8.71
C ALA A 134 4.41 -10.37 -7.40
N PHE A 135 3.44 -9.46 -7.50
CA PHE A 135 2.71 -8.97 -6.33
C PHE A 135 1.87 -10.07 -5.66
N SER A 136 1.19 -10.92 -6.43
CA SER A 136 0.45 -12.07 -5.87
C SER A 136 1.39 -13.01 -5.11
N THR A 137 2.60 -13.22 -5.63
CA THR A 137 3.64 -14.01 -4.97
C THR A 137 4.09 -13.35 -3.67
N TYR A 138 4.35 -12.04 -3.70
CA TYR A 138 4.68 -11.25 -2.51
C TYR A 138 3.61 -11.41 -1.41
N VAL A 139 2.32 -11.31 -1.74
CA VAL A 139 1.24 -11.48 -0.75
C VAL A 139 1.27 -12.88 -0.11
N LYS A 140 1.53 -13.92 -0.91
CA LYS A 140 1.58 -15.31 -0.44
C LYS A 140 2.77 -15.57 0.48
N VAL A 141 3.95 -15.05 0.16
CA VAL A 141 5.21 -15.41 0.83
C VAL A 141 5.64 -14.44 1.94
N SER A 142 5.18 -13.20 1.93
CA SER A 142 5.59 -12.18 2.92
C SER A 142 5.12 -12.50 4.32
N LEU A 143 6.04 -12.81 5.23
CA LEU A 143 5.68 -13.14 6.60
C LEU A 143 5.33 -11.87 7.40
N PRO A 144 4.12 -11.76 7.98
CA PRO A 144 3.82 -10.66 8.87
C PRO A 144 4.69 -10.76 10.12
N ARG A 145 5.02 -9.60 10.70
CA ARG A 145 5.83 -9.59 11.92
C ARG A 145 5.01 -10.23 13.04
N GLN A 146 5.54 -11.27 13.69
CA GLN A 146 4.91 -11.78 14.91
C GLN A 146 4.92 -10.67 15.94
N ALA A 147 3.74 -10.23 16.37
CA ALA A 147 3.63 -9.49 17.61
C ALA A 147 4.09 -10.47 18.71
N ASN A 148 5.34 -10.35 19.15
CA ASN A 148 5.77 -11.01 20.36
C ASN A 148 4.75 -10.61 21.43
N ARG A 149 3.90 -11.57 21.84
CA ARG A 149 3.05 -11.40 23.02
C ARG A 149 4.02 -11.00 24.12
N CYS A 150 3.82 -9.80 24.66
CA CYS A 150 4.44 -9.41 25.91
C CYS A 150 4.06 -10.51 26.90
N LYS A 151 4.97 -11.45 27.19
CA LYS A 151 4.80 -12.34 28.33
C LYS A 151 4.80 -11.38 29.52
N SER A 152 3.65 -11.21 30.16
CA SER A 152 3.61 -10.53 31.44
C SER A 152 4.53 -11.31 32.37
N LEU A 153 5.63 -10.70 32.77
CA LEU A 153 6.37 -11.15 33.94
C LEU A 153 5.43 -10.87 35.13
N ARG A 154 4.80 -11.94 35.62
CA ARG A 154 4.28 -12.02 36.99
C ARG A 154 5.18 -12.99 37.73
#